data_AF-A0A3P6ERN8-F1
#
_entry.id   AF-A0A3P6ERN8-F1
#
_cell.length_a   1.000
_cell.length_b   1.000
_cell.length_c   1.000
_cell.angle_alpha   90.00
_cell.angle_beta   90.00
_cell.angle_gamma   90.00
#
_symmetry.space_group_name_H-M   'P 1'
#
loop_
_entity.id
_entity.type
_entity.pdbx_description
1 polymer ?
#
loop_
_entity_poly.entity_id
_entity_poly.type
_entity_poly.pdbx_seq_one_letter_code
_entity_poly.pdbx_strand_id
1 'polypeptide(L)'
;MQHSLGSNLLPPETSSRFHLRPQIKHANITKSQLLINNPFKKTTKPPDFPPLLTSPATSPPSPVKLKLTHHHLNPLQKLAASMLDKIESSLVVPMEQNHPLPKPTDPSIQLSGNFAPVNECPVQNGLEVIGNIPPCLHGVYIRNGANPMFPPLGGHHLFDGDGMIHAVSIGSDNRVSYSCRYTKTNRLVQEAELGRSVFPKSIGELHGHSGLARLALFAARAEIGLVDATRGMGVANAGVVYFNGRLLAMSEDDLPYHVKINGHGDLETIGRFQFDEQIDCPVIAHPKVDPTTGDLHTLSYNVLKKPHLKYLKFDTCGKKTRDHDITLEQPTMIHDFAITENFVVIPDQQMVFKLSEMIRGGSPVIYDREKMSRFGVLSNQDPTGSSVDWVDVPDCFCFHLWNAWEEITEDGDPVIVVIGSCMNPPDTIFSESGEPTRIELTEIRLNLRTKETNRKVIVTGMNLEAGQVNRNFLGRKTRFVYLAVADPWPRCSGIAKVDLENGTVIQFKYGPDRFGGEPYFVPEGEGEDEGYVMGFVRDEERDESEFVVVDASEMKQVAAVRLPERVPYGFHGTFVSENQLKEQV
;
A
#
# COMPACT_ATOMS: atom_id res chain seq x y z
N MET A 1 -38.49 -41.77 -15.18
CA MET A 1 -39.79 -42.36 -14.79
C MET A 1 -39.70 -42.69 -13.31
N GLN A 2 -40.27 -41.84 -12.45
CA GLN A 2 -41.44 -42.09 -11.57
C GLN A 2 -41.16 -43.10 -10.45
N HIS A 3 -41.50 -42.95 -9.17
CA HIS A 3 -42.13 -41.92 -8.32
C HIS A 3 -42.07 -42.48 -6.87
N SER A 4 -42.10 -41.61 -5.84
CA SER A 4 -42.63 -41.78 -4.46
C SER A 4 -41.69 -41.10 -3.45
N LEU A 5 -41.90 -39.88 -2.91
CA LEU A 5 -42.93 -39.28 -2.04
C LEU A 5 -43.05 -39.81 -0.60
N GLY A 6 -42.97 -38.87 0.36
CA GLY A 6 -43.39 -38.96 1.78
C GLY A 6 -42.38 -38.28 2.74
N SER A 7 -42.35 -36.95 2.95
CA SER A 7 -43.22 -36.05 3.73
C SER A 7 -43.12 -36.15 5.27
N ASN A 8 -43.00 -34.96 5.91
CA ASN A 8 -43.32 -34.55 7.30
C ASN A 8 -42.12 -34.26 8.22
N LEU A 9 -42.07 -33.25 9.09
CA LEU A 9 -42.94 -32.11 9.48
C LEU A 9 -42.11 -31.25 10.49
N LEU A 10 -42.12 -29.91 10.38
CA LEU A 10 -42.00 -28.93 11.50
C LEU A 10 -43.33 -28.93 12.31
N PRO A 11 -43.57 -28.23 13.46
CA PRO A 11 -42.91 -27.09 14.16
C PRO A 11 -42.93 -27.31 15.74
N PRO A 12 -43.05 -26.34 16.70
CA PRO A 12 -43.17 -24.87 16.63
C PRO A 12 -42.41 -23.98 17.65
N GLU A 13 -42.47 -22.68 17.34
CA GLU A 13 -42.17 -21.52 18.17
C GLU A 13 -43.09 -21.35 19.40
N THR A 14 -42.57 -20.67 20.43
CA THR A 14 -43.19 -19.74 21.41
C THR A 14 -42.07 -19.41 22.42
N SER A 15 -41.87 -18.23 23.00
CA SER A 15 -42.72 -17.14 23.46
C SER A 15 -41.84 -15.89 23.70
N SER A 16 -42.34 -14.69 23.40
CA SER A 16 -42.85 -13.68 24.36
C SER A 16 -41.83 -12.65 24.87
N ARG A 17 -42.23 -11.39 24.63
CA ARG A 17 -41.59 -10.13 24.99
C ARG A 17 -41.66 -9.90 26.51
N PHE A 18 -40.59 -9.37 27.10
CA PHE A 18 -40.70 -8.53 28.29
C PHE A 18 -39.77 -7.31 28.20
N HIS A 19 -40.40 -6.15 28.11
CA HIS A 19 -39.80 -4.84 28.33
C HIS A 19 -39.58 -4.63 29.84
N LEU A 20 -38.36 -4.26 30.23
CA LEU A 20 -38.10 -3.62 31.51
C LEU A 20 -37.24 -2.36 31.28
N ARG A 21 -37.88 -1.20 31.45
CA ARG A 21 -37.21 0.11 31.58
C ARG A 21 -36.63 0.23 32.98
N PRO A 22 -35.37 0.69 33.15
CA PRO A 22 -34.92 1.25 34.41
C PRO A 22 -35.14 2.78 34.42
N GLN A 23 -35.74 3.24 35.51
CA GLN A 23 -35.98 4.65 35.84
C GLN A 23 -34.66 5.39 36.10
N ILE A 24 -34.55 6.59 35.53
CA ILE A 24 -33.53 7.59 35.84
C ILE A 24 -33.86 8.21 37.20
N LYS A 25 -32.95 8.08 38.18
CA LYS A 25 -32.93 8.90 39.40
C LYS A 25 -31.78 9.88 39.31
N HIS A 26 -32.12 11.16 39.21
CA HIS A 26 -31.19 12.27 39.36
C HIS A 26 -30.77 12.40 40.84
N ALA A 27 -29.47 12.28 41.10
CA ALA A 27 -28.86 12.68 42.37
C ALA A 27 -27.97 13.90 42.12
N ASN A 28 -28.39 15.05 42.68
CA ASN A 28 -27.59 16.27 42.77
C ASN A 28 -26.44 16.04 43.74
N ILE A 29 -25.19 16.19 43.28
CA ILE A 29 -24.01 16.26 44.15
C ILE A 29 -23.40 17.65 44.08
N THR A 30 -23.39 18.26 45.25
CA THR A 30 -22.89 19.56 45.66
C THR A 30 -21.39 19.74 45.38
N LYS A 31 -21.04 20.95 44.90
CA LYS A 31 -19.68 21.48 44.80
C LYS A 31 -18.99 21.51 46.17
N SER A 32 -17.83 20.90 46.29
CA SER A 32 -16.85 21.19 47.34
C SER A 32 -15.52 21.55 46.69
N GLN A 33 -15.14 22.81 46.83
CA GLN A 33 -13.81 23.33 46.54
C GLN A 33 -12.79 22.71 47.50
N LEU A 34 -11.73 22.12 46.97
CA LEU A 34 -10.54 21.77 47.74
C LEU A 34 -9.32 22.43 47.10
N LEU A 35 -8.85 23.45 47.82
CA LEU A 35 -7.54 24.08 47.70
C LEU A 35 -6.45 23.03 47.93
N ILE A 36 -5.55 22.86 46.97
CA ILE A 36 -4.28 22.16 47.20
C ILE A 36 -3.16 23.20 47.10
N ASN A 37 -2.64 23.52 48.28
CA ASN A 37 -1.39 24.24 48.47
C ASN A 37 -0.23 23.42 47.90
N ASN A 38 0.66 24.12 47.21
CA ASN A 38 1.88 23.61 46.63
C ASN A 38 3.05 23.93 47.58
N PRO A 39 3.76 22.94 48.15
CA PRO A 39 5.09 23.20 48.67
C PRO A 39 6.14 22.22 48.12
N PHE A 40 7.38 22.73 48.06
CA PHE A 40 8.65 22.06 47.79
C PHE A 40 9.17 22.03 46.34
N LYS A 41 9.80 23.17 46.00
CA LYS A 41 11.14 23.18 45.39
C LYS A 41 12.11 22.36 46.24
N LYS A 42 12.73 21.34 45.66
CA LYS A 42 14.11 20.94 45.97
C LYS A 42 14.75 20.37 44.71
N THR A 43 15.77 21.06 44.24
CA THR A 43 16.63 20.75 43.10
C THR A 43 17.63 19.64 43.46
N THR A 44 17.59 18.54 42.73
CA THR A 44 18.69 17.56 42.63
C THR A 44 18.97 17.33 41.16
N LYS A 45 20.23 17.58 40.75
CA LYS A 45 20.72 17.36 39.37
C LYS A 45 20.64 15.88 39.00
N PRO A 46 20.16 15.50 37.80
CA PRO A 46 20.34 14.15 37.25
C PRO A 46 21.81 13.95 36.80
N PRO A 47 22.28 12.69 36.66
CA PRO A 47 23.63 12.39 36.20
C PRO A 47 23.83 12.79 34.74
N ASP A 48 25.07 13.18 34.40
CA ASP A 48 25.50 13.61 33.07
C ASP A 48 25.33 12.48 32.05
N PHE A 49 24.42 12.68 31.09
CA PHE A 49 24.41 11.94 29.83
C PHE A 49 25.50 12.51 28.90
N PRO A 50 26.21 11.68 28.11
CA PRO A 50 27.14 12.19 27.10
C PRO A 50 26.37 13.05 26.07
N PRO A 51 27.02 14.10 25.52
CA PRO A 51 26.33 15.06 24.67
C PRO A 51 25.85 14.39 23.38
N LEU A 52 24.55 14.56 23.07
CA LEU A 52 24.01 14.34 21.73
C LEU A 52 24.88 15.11 20.73
N LEU A 53 25.48 14.38 19.79
CA LEU A 53 26.06 14.95 18.59
C LEU A 53 24.95 15.65 17.81
N THR A 54 24.82 16.96 17.99
CA THR A 54 24.01 17.80 17.12
C THR A 54 24.75 17.95 15.80
N SER A 55 24.37 17.14 14.81
CA SER A 55 24.67 17.39 13.41
C SER A 55 24.07 18.74 12.99
N PRO A 56 24.69 19.52 12.09
CA PRO A 56 24.12 20.78 11.63
C PRO A 56 22.80 20.50 10.91
N ALA A 57 21.74 21.23 11.26
CA ALA A 57 20.47 21.20 10.56
C ALA A 57 20.67 21.69 9.11
N THR A 58 20.97 20.77 8.19
CA THR A 58 20.71 20.99 6.77
C THR A 58 19.21 21.08 6.58
N SER A 59 18.74 22.22 6.06
CA SER A 59 17.34 22.40 5.69
C SER A 59 16.88 21.22 4.84
N PRO A 60 15.77 20.56 5.18
CA PRO A 60 15.43 19.32 4.53
C PRO A 60 14.98 19.55 3.07
N PRO A 61 15.15 18.55 2.18
CA PRO A 61 14.98 18.67 0.73
C PRO A 61 13.73 19.42 0.27
N SER A 62 13.88 20.34 -0.68
CA SER A 62 12.72 21.00 -1.28
C SER A 62 12.14 20.18 -2.44
N PRO A 63 10.83 19.87 -2.47
CA PRO A 63 10.22 19.18 -3.61
C PRO A 63 10.27 20.02 -4.88
N VAL A 64 10.35 19.36 -6.04
CA VAL A 64 10.24 20.05 -7.33
C VAL A 64 8.78 20.36 -7.60
N LYS A 65 8.42 21.65 -7.49
CA LYS A 65 7.08 22.11 -7.91
C LYS A 65 6.85 21.80 -9.37
N LEU A 66 5.73 21.14 -9.66
CA LEU A 66 5.27 20.91 -11.03
C LEU A 66 4.97 22.27 -11.68
N LYS A 67 5.88 22.74 -12.52
CA LYS A 67 5.58 23.83 -13.46
C LYS A 67 4.79 23.23 -14.61
N LEU A 68 3.52 23.62 -14.72
CA LEU A 68 2.72 23.43 -15.93
C LEU A 68 3.46 24.11 -17.08
N THR A 69 4.13 23.32 -17.91
CA THR A 69 4.66 23.79 -19.18
C THR A 69 3.51 23.80 -20.16
N HIS A 70 2.86 24.94 -20.33
CA HIS A 70 1.90 25.15 -21.42
C HIS A 70 2.65 25.01 -22.74
N HIS A 71 2.67 23.80 -23.30
CA HIS A 71 3.14 23.59 -24.66
C HIS A 71 2.08 24.16 -25.60
N HIS A 72 2.21 25.44 -25.93
CA HIS A 72 1.47 26.02 -27.05
C HIS A 72 1.96 25.34 -28.34
N LEU A 73 1.29 24.25 -28.69
CA LEU A 73 1.55 23.55 -29.95
C LEU A 73 1.39 24.52 -31.11
N ASN A 74 2.38 24.54 -31.99
CA ASN A 74 2.27 25.29 -33.23
C ASN A 74 1.22 24.63 -34.17
N PRO A 75 0.75 25.32 -35.23
CA PRO A 75 -0.27 24.77 -36.11
C PRO A 75 0.08 23.41 -36.74
N LEU A 76 1.36 23.15 -37.04
CA LEU A 76 1.82 21.88 -37.60
C LEU A 76 1.76 20.76 -36.56
N GLN A 77 2.18 21.04 -35.31
CA GLN A 77 2.08 20.10 -34.19
C GLN A 77 0.62 19.78 -33.87
N LYS A 78 -0.28 20.77 -33.92
CA LYS A 78 -1.73 20.54 -33.75
C LYS A 78 -2.31 19.64 -34.84
N LEU A 79 -1.90 19.86 -36.10
CA LEU A 79 -2.29 18.99 -37.20
C LEU A 79 -1.76 17.56 -37.00
N ALA A 80 -0.48 17.42 -36.62
CA ALA A 80 0.13 16.13 -36.33
C ALA A 80 -0.59 15.40 -35.18
N ALA A 81 -0.88 16.10 -34.07
CA ALA A 81 -1.64 15.55 -32.96
C ALA A 81 -3.02 15.04 -33.42
N SER A 82 -3.74 15.83 -34.22
CA SER A 82 -5.04 15.42 -34.77
C SER A 82 -4.92 14.19 -35.69
N MET A 83 -3.84 14.07 -36.47
CA MET A 83 -3.58 12.88 -37.29
C MET A 83 -3.28 11.65 -36.43
N LEU A 84 -2.49 11.79 -35.36
CA LEU A 84 -2.21 10.71 -34.41
C LEU A 84 -3.48 10.24 -33.70
N ASP A 85 -4.37 11.15 -33.32
CA ASP A 85 -5.66 10.81 -32.74
C ASP A 85 -6.59 10.08 -33.72
N LYS A 86 -6.54 10.45 -35.01
CA LYS A 86 -7.22 9.70 -36.06
C LYS A 86 -6.64 8.30 -36.24
N ILE A 87 -5.32 8.14 -36.15
CA ILE A 87 -4.67 6.82 -36.21
C ILE A 87 -5.10 5.95 -35.02
N GLU A 88 -5.09 6.49 -33.81
CA GLU A 88 -5.54 5.77 -32.60
C GLU A 88 -6.99 5.29 -32.75
N SER A 89 -7.90 6.21 -33.08
CA SER A 89 -9.34 5.93 -33.18
C SER A 89 -9.73 5.06 -34.39
N SER A 90 -8.99 5.13 -35.50
CA SER A 90 -9.35 4.42 -36.74
C SER A 90 -8.61 3.10 -36.94
N LEU A 91 -7.47 2.88 -36.26
CA LEU A 91 -6.65 1.69 -36.42
C LEU A 91 -6.39 0.96 -35.11
N VAL A 92 -5.85 1.65 -34.09
CA VAL A 92 -5.41 1.00 -32.84
C VAL A 92 -6.62 0.50 -32.03
N VAL A 93 -7.58 1.38 -31.76
CA VAL A 93 -8.79 1.04 -30.98
C VAL A 93 -9.62 -0.05 -31.66
N PRO A 94 -9.93 0.00 -32.98
CA PRO A 94 -10.61 -1.10 -33.65
C PRO A 94 -9.86 -2.42 -33.62
N MET A 95 -8.52 -2.40 -33.71
CA MET A 95 -7.68 -3.61 -33.62
C MET A 95 -7.78 -4.26 -32.24
N GLU A 96 -7.87 -3.46 -31.17
CA GLU A 96 -8.07 -3.93 -29.80
C GLU A 96 -9.50 -4.46 -29.60
N GLN A 97 -10.53 -3.75 -30.09
CA GLN A 97 -11.93 -4.15 -29.94
C GLN A 97 -12.28 -5.47 -30.65
N ASN A 98 -11.52 -5.85 -31.68
CA ASN A 98 -11.71 -7.12 -32.38
C ASN A 98 -11.29 -8.35 -31.55
N HIS A 99 -10.63 -8.15 -30.41
CA HIS A 99 -10.26 -9.21 -29.48
C HIS A 99 -10.87 -8.94 -28.10
N PRO A 100 -11.54 -9.94 -27.48
CA PRO A 100 -12.04 -9.77 -26.12
C PRO A 100 -10.86 -9.57 -25.16
N LEU A 101 -10.99 -8.61 -24.24
CA LEU A 101 -10.00 -8.39 -23.19
C LEU A 101 -10.12 -9.50 -22.13
N PRO A 102 -9.01 -10.04 -21.62
CA PRO A 102 -9.04 -10.95 -20.48
C PRO A 102 -9.47 -10.19 -19.23
N LYS A 103 -10.12 -10.86 -18.26
CA LYS A 103 -10.74 -10.18 -17.10
C LYS A 103 -9.76 -9.35 -16.25
N PRO A 104 -8.47 -9.74 -16.05
CA PRO A 104 -7.51 -8.90 -15.34
C PRO A 104 -7.29 -7.53 -15.99
N THR A 105 -7.59 -7.39 -17.28
CA THR A 105 -7.40 -6.14 -18.03
C THR A 105 -8.69 -5.58 -18.62
N ASP A 106 -9.84 -6.18 -18.35
CA ASP A 106 -11.13 -5.68 -18.84
C ASP A 106 -11.65 -4.57 -17.91
N PRO A 107 -11.74 -3.30 -18.35
CA PRO A 107 -12.21 -2.21 -17.50
C PRO A 107 -13.62 -2.44 -16.95
N SER A 108 -14.48 -3.16 -17.67
CA SER A 108 -15.85 -3.44 -17.23
C SER A 108 -15.90 -4.34 -15.99
N ILE A 109 -14.82 -5.06 -15.72
CA ILE A 109 -14.62 -5.91 -14.53
C ILE A 109 -13.77 -5.17 -13.51
N GLN A 110 -12.61 -4.65 -13.94
CA GLN A 110 -11.63 -4.01 -13.06
C GLN A 110 -12.13 -2.71 -12.41
N LEU A 111 -13.10 -2.03 -13.02
CA LEU A 111 -13.75 -0.82 -12.49
C LEU A 111 -15.20 -1.05 -12.07
N SER A 112 -15.60 -2.31 -11.87
CA SER A 112 -16.97 -2.65 -11.45
C SER A 112 -17.21 -2.41 -9.95
N GLY A 113 -18.45 -2.11 -9.58
CA GLY A 113 -18.84 -1.94 -8.18
C GLY A 113 -18.03 -0.85 -7.46
N ASN A 114 -17.54 -1.15 -6.26
CA ASN A 114 -16.77 -0.21 -5.46
C ASN A 114 -15.29 -0.05 -5.91
N PHE A 115 -14.86 -0.70 -7.00
CA PHE A 115 -13.60 -0.37 -7.69
C PHE A 115 -13.74 0.83 -8.64
N ALA A 116 -14.98 1.27 -8.93
CA ALA A 116 -15.21 2.42 -9.81
C ALA A 116 -14.63 3.72 -9.22
N PRO A 117 -14.10 4.62 -10.07
CA PRO A 117 -13.51 5.87 -9.59
C PRO A 117 -14.56 6.81 -8.98
N VAL A 118 -14.12 7.68 -8.08
CA VAL A 118 -14.89 8.78 -7.49
C VAL A 118 -14.23 10.13 -7.79
N ASN A 119 -14.99 11.21 -7.63
CA ASN A 119 -14.46 12.58 -7.74
C ASN A 119 -13.71 12.99 -6.46
N GLU A 120 -12.92 14.05 -6.55
CA GLU A 120 -12.34 14.67 -5.35
C GLU A 120 -13.42 15.19 -4.41
N CYS A 121 -13.16 15.03 -3.10
CA CYS A 121 -13.99 15.57 -2.04
C CYS A 121 -13.17 16.60 -1.26
N PRO A 122 -13.54 17.90 -1.31
CA PRO A 122 -12.96 18.89 -0.40
C PRO A 122 -13.28 18.53 1.05
N VAL A 123 -12.51 19.10 1.99
CA VAL A 123 -12.66 18.82 3.42
C VAL A 123 -14.12 18.94 3.89
N GLN A 124 -14.67 17.82 4.35
CA GLN A 124 -15.96 17.75 5.04
C GLN A 124 -15.71 17.60 6.54
N ASN A 125 -16.22 18.54 7.33
CA ASN A 125 -16.04 18.57 8.78
C ASN A 125 -17.30 18.08 9.50
N GLY A 126 -17.14 17.69 10.77
CA GLY A 126 -18.28 17.37 11.64
C GLY A 126 -18.98 16.07 11.26
N LEU A 127 -18.20 15.08 10.83
CA LEU A 127 -18.71 13.76 10.46
C LEU A 127 -19.33 13.06 11.68
N GLU A 128 -20.36 12.25 11.42
CA GLU A 128 -21.02 11.48 12.47
C GLU A 128 -20.11 10.38 12.99
N VAL A 129 -19.81 10.43 14.29
CA VAL A 129 -19.04 9.40 15.01
C VAL A 129 -19.97 8.57 15.88
N ILE A 130 -19.92 7.26 15.70
CA ILE A 130 -20.60 6.26 16.52
C ILE A 130 -19.55 5.63 17.43
N GLY A 131 -19.79 5.62 18.74
CA GLY A 131 -18.81 5.15 19.73
C GLY A 131 -17.85 6.25 20.17
N ASN A 132 -16.63 5.90 20.55
CA ASN A 132 -15.63 6.86 21.01
C ASN A 132 -14.26 6.56 20.41
N ILE A 133 -13.66 7.52 19.72
CA ILE A 133 -12.34 7.38 19.12
C ILE A 133 -11.28 7.59 20.21
N PRO A 134 -10.34 6.64 20.40
CA PRO A 134 -9.25 6.77 21.36
C PRO A 134 -8.34 7.99 21.10
N PRO A 135 -7.88 8.70 22.16
CA PRO A 135 -7.01 9.87 22.00
C PRO A 135 -5.66 9.60 21.34
N CYS A 136 -5.13 8.37 21.40
CA CYS A 136 -3.89 8.00 20.71
C CYS A 136 -4.01 8.10 19.18
N LEU A 137 -5.23 8.12 18.65
CA LEU A 137 -5.53 8.26 17.22
C LEU A 137 -5.67 9.71 16.76
N HIS A 138 -5.34 10.69 17.60
CA HIS A 138 -5.24 12.08 17.15
C HIS A 138 -4.15 12.23 16.08
N GLY A 139 -4.56 12.58 14.87
CA GLY A 139 -3.70 12.55 13.68
C GLY A 139 -4.52 12.42 12.40
N VAL A 140 -3.93 11.86 11.35
CA VAL A 140 -4.60 11.62 10.07
C VAL A 140 -4.35 10.18 9.63
N TYR A 141 -5.42 9.41 9.45
CA TYR A 141 -5.37 8.15 8.69
C TYR A 141 -5.45 8.46 7.20
N ILE A 142 -4.59 7.82 6.42
CA ILE A 142 -4.40 8.10 5.01
C ILE A 142 -4.38 6.78 4.27
N ARG A 143 -5.09 6.67 3.14
CA ARG A 143 -5.02 5.50 2.27
C ARG A 143 -4.92 5.93 0.81
N ASN A 144 -3.96 5.35 0.09
CA ASN A 144 -3.81 5.54 -1.35
C ASN A 144 -4.60 4.46 -2.13
N GLY A 145 -4.76 4.66 -3.43
CA GLY A 145 -5.40 3.69 -4.31
C GLY A 145 -5.52 4.20 -5.73
N ALA A 146 -5.88 3.30 -6.64
CA ALA A 146 -6.13 3.61 -8.04
C ALA A 146 -7.54 4.18 -8.24
N ASN A 147 -7.63 5.28 -8.98
CA ASN A 147 -8.87 5.99 -9.25
C ASN A 147 -8.76 6.71 -10.60
N PRO A 148 -8.86 6.01 -11.76
CA PRO A 148 -8.63 6.62 -13.07
C PRO A 148 -9.51 7.86 -13.27
N MET A 149 -8.89 9.01 -13.57
CA MET A 149 -9.61 10.28 -13.76
C MET A 149 -10.44 10.27 -15.05
N PHE A 150 -9.92 9.64 -16.09
CA PHE A 150 -10.59 9.48 -17.37
C PHE A 150 -10.87 8.00 -17.64
N PRO A 151 -12.01 7.67 -18.28
CA PRO A 151 -12.30 6.31 -18.70
C PRO A 151 -11.18 5.73 -19.57
N PRO A 152 -10.75 4.47 -19.34
CA PRO A 152 -9.76 3.82 -20.17
C PRO A 152 -10.27 3.65 -21.61
N LEU A 153 -9.37 3.81 -22.59
CA LEU A 153 -9.71 3.63 -24.01
C LEU A 153 -9.53 2.18 -24.49
N GLY A 154 -8.73 1.39 -23.77
CA GLY A 154 -8.45 -0.01 -24.04
C GLY A 154 -8.40 -0.81 -22.74
N GLY A 155 -7.50 -1.79 -22.67
CA GLY A 155 -7.33 -2.60 -21.47
C GLY A 155 -6.90 -1.76 -20.26
N HIS A 156 -7.39 -2.15 -19.09
CA HIS A 156 -7.11 -1.49 -17.82
C HIS A 156 -7.06 -2.54 -16.71
N HIS A 157 -5.93 -2.64 -16.01
CA HIS A 157 -5.84 -3.37 -14.76
C HIS A 157 -6.06 -2.42 -13.59
N LEU A 158 -6.55 -2.94 -12.45
CA LEU A 158 -6.76 -2.18 -11.22
C LEU A 158 -5.57 -1.29 -10.83
N PHE A 159 -4.34 -1.75 -11.05
CA PHE A 159 -3.11 -1.01 -10.69
C PHE A 159 -2.74 0.12 -11.65
N ASP A 160 -3.41 0.27 -12.80
CA ASP A 160 -3.08 1.29 -13.80
C ASP A 160 -3.76 2.65 -13.56
N GLY A 161 -4.66 2.74 -12.57
CA GLY A 161 -5.43 3.95 -12.30
C GLY A 161 -4.61 5.04 -11.61
N ASP A 162 -5.01 6.30 -11.80
CA ASP A 162 -4.35 7.46 -11.18
C ASP A 162 -4.43 7.40 -9.65
N GLY A 163 -3.38 7.82 -8.96
CA GLY A 163 -3.32 7.80 -7.50
C GLY A 163 -4.26 8.83 -6.88
N MET A 164 -5.18 8.38 -6.02
CA MET A 164 -6.02 9.24 -5.20
C MET A 164 -5.90 8.86 -3.73
N ILE A 165 -5.64 9.87 -2.91
CA ILE A 165 -5.44 9.73 -1.47
C ILE A 165 -6.73 10.13 -0.76
N HIS A 166 -7.18 9.26 0.14
CA HIS A 166 -8.25 9.53 1.09
C HIS A 166 -7.64 9.81 2.47
N ALA A 167 -8.12 10.86 3.13
CA ALA A 167 -7.66 11.25 4.46
C ALA A 167 -8.83 11.38 5.44
N VAL A 168 -8.68 10.80 6.62
CA VAL A 168 -9.56 10.99 7.78
C VAL A 168 -8.74 11.67 8.87
N SER A 169 -8.97 12.95 9.09
CA SER A 169 -8.32 13.70 10.17
C SER A 169 -9.13 13.55 11.45
N ILE A 170 -8.47 13.13 12.52
CA ILE A 170 -9.05 12.84 13.82
C ILE A 170 -8.44 13.83 14.81
N GLY A 171 -9.27 14.75 15.30
CA GLY A 171 -8.92 15.71 16.32
C GLY A 171 -9.49 15.33 17.69
N SER A 172 -9.29 16.22 18.66
CA SER A 172 -9.87 16.05 20.01
C SER A 172 -11.40 16.04 19.96
N ASP A 173 -11.98 15.39 20.98
CA ASP A 173 -13.43 15.38 21.23
C ASP A 173 -14.25 14.73 20.08
N ASN A 174 -13.71 13.67 19.46
CA ASN A 174 -14.30 12.97 18.31
C ASN A 174 -14.59 13.90 17.12
N ARG A 175 -13.83 15.00 16.97
CA ARG A 175 -13.93 15.84 15.78
C ARG A 175 -13.21 15.17 14.63
N VAL A 176 -13.99 14.76 13.63
CA VAL A 176 -13.46 14.07 12.45
C VAL A 176 -13.80 14.86 11.19
N SER A 177 -12.84 14.91 10.26
CA SER A 177 -13.04 15.41 8.91
C SER A 177 -12.52 14.43 7.87
N TYR A 178 -13.08 14.51 6.66
CA TYR A 178 -12.68 13.67 5.52
C TYR A 178 -12.37 14.54 4.30
N SER A 179 -11.36 14.12 3.53
CA SER A 179 -11.07 14.66 2.20
C SER A 179 -10.52 13.57 1.29
N CYS A 180 -10.65 13.75 -0.02
CA CYS A 180 -9.89 12.96 -0.99
C CYS A 180 -9.41 13.82 -2.17
N ARG A 181 -8.15 13.62 -2.55
CA ARG A 181 -7.47 14.38 -3.61
C ARG A 181 -6.64 13.46 -4.48
N TYR A 182 -6.59 13.78 -5.76
CA TYR A 182 -5.62 13.19 -6.65
C TYR A 182 -4.21 13.62 -6.27
N THR A 183 -3.28 12.68 -6.34
CA THR A 183 -1.86 13.05 -6.43
C THR A 183 -1.66 13.65 -7.82
N LYS A 184 -1.30 14.94 -7.89
CA LYS A 184 -1.05 15.63 -9.16
C LYS A 184 0.25 15.12 -9.78
N THR A 185 0.22 13.96 -10.42
CA THR A 185 1.39 13.43 -11.11
C THR A 185 1.68 14.18 -12.40
N ASN A 186 2.90 14.09 -12.92
CA ASN A 186 3.24 14.64 -14.24
C ASN A 186 2.30 14.11 -15.33
N ARG A 187 1.95 12.83 -15.27
CA ARG A 187 0.96 12.18 -16.11
C ARG A 187 -0.42 12.83 -15.98
N LEU A 188 -0.97 12.86 -14.76
CA LEU A 188 -2.34 13.28 -14.51
C LEU A 188 -2.57 14.74 -14.91
N VAL A 189 -1.60 15.62 -14.59
CA VAL A 189 -1.69 17.04 -14.95
C VAL A 189 -1.82 17.21 -16.47
N GLN A 190 -1.06 16.46 -17.26
CA GLN A 190 -1.12 16.52 -18.73
C GLN A 190 -2.42 15.90 -19.29
N GLU A 191 -2.85 14.75 -18.77
CA GLU A 191 -4.12 14.12 -19.18
C GLU A 191 -5.32 15.02 -18.85
N ALA A 192 -5.29 15.71 -17.70
CA ALA A 192 -6.30 16.68 -17.30
C ALA A 192 -6.36 17.90 -18.22
N GLU A 193 -5.21 18.45 -18.64
CA GLU A 193 -5.15 19.54 -19.62
C GLU A 193 -5.69 19.12 -20.99
N LEU A 194 -5.45 17.86 -21.40
CA LEU A 194 -5.94 17.31 -22.66
C LEU A 194 -7.39 16.81 -22.59
N GLY A 195 -7.94 16.65 -21.37
CA GLY A 195 -9.29 16.14 -21.12
C GLY A 195 -9.50 14.67 -21.45
N ARG A 196 -8.44 13.86 -21.50
CA ARG A 196 -8.49 12.43 -21.87
C ARG A 196 -7.25 11.66 -21.43
N SER A 197 -7.37 10.34 -21.35
CA SER A 197 -6.23 9.42 -21.19
C SER A 197 -5.34 9.45 -22.44
N VAL A 198 -4.02 9.53 -22.25
CA VAL A 198 -3.00 9.60 -23.32
C VAL A 198 -1.77 8.76 -23.01
N PHE A 199 -1.40 8.63 -21.73
CA PHE A 199 -0.27 7.81 -21.30
C PHE A 199 -0.67 6.34 -21.29
N PRO A 200 0.18 5.45 -21.83
CA PRO A 200 -0.12 4.03 -21.87
C PRO A 200 -0.32 3.46 -20.47
N LYS A 201 -1.14 2.42 -20.36
CA LYS A 201 -1.35 1.65 -19.12
C LYS A 201 -0.38 0.48 -19.05
N SER A 202 0.48 0.47 -18.03
CA SER A 202 1.63 -0.45 -17.91
C SER A 202 1.23 -1.92 -17.93
N ILE A 203 0.10 -2.26 -17.31
CA ILE A 203 -0.45 -3.61 -17.34
C ILE A 203 -1.53 -3.66 -18.42
N GLY A 204 -2.63 -2.92 -18.30
CA GLY A 204 -3.80 -3.07 -19.15
C GLY A 204 -3.58 -2.95 -20.66
N GLU A 205 -2.68 -2.08 -21.12
CA GLU A 205 -2.50 -1.78 -22.56
C GLU A 205 -1.22 -2.34 -23.16
N LEU A 206 -0.16 -2.55 -22.37
CA LEU A 206 1.16 -2.96 -22.88
C LEU A 206 1.27 -4.47 -23.17
N HIS A 207 0.25 -5.05 -23.81
CA HIS A 207 0.20 -6.45 -24.19
C HIS A 207 0.24 -6.62 -25.71
N GLY A 208 1.07 -7.55 -26.18
CA GLY A 208 1.16 -7.94 -27.59
C GLY A 208 1.40 -6.80 -28.58
N HIS A 209 0.88 -6.97 -29.80
CA HIS A 209 1.10 -6.03 -30.90
C HIS A 209 0.38 -4.68 -30.70
N SER A 210 -0.79 -4.68 -30.05
CA SER A 210 -1.48 -3.43 -29.68
C SER A 210 -0.67 -2.62 -28.67
N GLY A 211 -0.04 -3.27 -27.68
CA GLY A 211 0.87 -2.61 -26.75
C GLY A 211 2.06 -1.94 -27.45
N LEU A 212 2.66 -2.60 -28.44
CA LEU A 212 3.72 -1.98 -29.26
C LEU A 212 3.19 -0.78 -30.06
N ALA A 213 1.98 -0.85 -30.61
CA ALA A 213 1.36 0.27 -31.30
C ALA A 213 1.05 1.45 -30.37
N ARG A 214 0.58 1.18 -29.14
CA ARG A 214 0.35 2.19 -28.08
C ARG A 214 1.65 2.88 -27.68
N LEU A 215 2.75 2.12 -27.51
CA LEU A 215 4.07 2.69 -27.24
C LEU A 215 4.58 3.57 -28.38
N ALA A 216 4.44 3.12 -29.64
CA ALA A 216 4.85 3.91 -30.79
C ALA A 216 4.03 5.20 -30.93
N LEU A 217 2.71 5.13 -30.69
CA LEU A 217 1.82 6.29 -30.68
C LEU A 217 2.21 7.28 -29.58
N PHE A 218 2.48 6.78 -28.38
CA PHE A 218 2.93 7.61 -27.25
C PHE A 218 4.27 8.29 -27.56
N ALA A 219 5.25 7.57 -28.10
CA ALA A 219 6.53 8.13 -28.52
C ALA A 219 6.34 9.23 -29.57
N ALA A 220 5.50 9.00 -30.59
CA ALA A 220 5.20 10.01 -31.60
C ALA A 220 4.54 11.27 -31.01
N ARG A 221 3.65 11.11 -30.02
CA ARG A 221 3.03 12.22 -29.28
C ARG A 221 4.08 13.01 -28.48
N ALA A 222 5.03 12.32 -27.86
CA ALA A 222 6.12 12.96 -27.13
C ALA A 222 7.05 13.76 -28.06
N GLU A 223 7.44 13.20 -29.21
CA GLU A 223 8.32 13.85 -30.19
C GLU A 223 7.70 15.13 -30.78
N ILE A 224 6.38 15.19 -30.97
CA ILE A 224 5.71 16.42 -31.42
C ILE A 224 5.46 17.42 -30.28
N GLY A 225 5.84 17.08 -29.03
CA GLY A 225 5.66 17.92 -27.85
C GLY A 225 4.22 17.96 -27.30
N LEU A 226 3.38 16.97 -27.64
CA LEU A 226 2.02 16.87 -27.11
C LEU A 226 2.01 16.40 -25.65
N VAL A 227 2.95 15.52 -25.29
CA VAL A 227 3.15 15.01 -23.94
C VAL A 227 4.64 15.03 -23.58
N ASP A 228 4.95 15.16 -22.29
CA ASP A 228 6.31 15.13 -21.74
C ASP A 228 6.45 13.97 -20.75
N ALA A 229 7.20 12.93 -21.17
CA ALA A 229 7.53 11.78 -20.34
C ALA A 229 8.84 11.96 -19.53
N THR A 230 9.61 13.01 -19.79
CA THR A 230 10.95 13.22 -19.18
C THR A 230 10.88 13.47 -17.68
N ARG A 231 9.71 13.89 -17.18
CA ARG A 231 9.43 14.14 -15.77
C ARG A 231 8.73 12.98 -15.06
N GLY A 232 8.80 11.78 -15.62
CA GLY A 232 8.19 10.58 -15.06
C GLY A 232 6.77 10.36 -15.59
N MET A 233 6.35 9.09 -15.60
CA MET A 233 5.04 8.65 -16.11
C MET A 233 4.20 7.96 -15.03
N GLY A 234 4.68 7.96 -13.79
CA GLY A 234 4.06 7.22 -12.70
C GLY A 234 2.69 7.74 -12.32
N VAL A 235 1.91 6.84 -11.75
CA VAL A 235 0.53 7.09 -11.30
C VAL A 235 0.43 7.40 -9.80
N ALA A 236 1.49 7.13 -9.03
CA ALA A 236 1.56 7.42 -7.58
C ALA A 236 0.39 6.87 -6.75
N ASN A 237 -0.05 5.64 -7.06
CA ASN A 237 -1.21 5.00 -6.45
C ASN A 237 -0.86 3.90 -5.42
N ALA A 238 0.38 3.39 -5.43
CA ALA A 238 0.76 2.09 -4.87
C ALA A 238 1.02 2.10 -3.36
N GLY A 239 0.64 3.17 -2.65
CA GLY A 239 0.83 3.31 -1.22
C GLY A 239 1.33 4.68 -0.80
N VAL A 240 1.53 4.85 0.50
CA VAL A 240 2.05 6.08 1.12
C VAL A 240 3.00 5.74 2.26
N VAL A 241 4.07 6.53 2.41
CA VAL A 241 4.99 6.45 3.55
C VAL A 241 5.20 7.85 4.14
N TYR A 242 5.33 7.93 5.47
CA TYR A 242 5.74 9.16 6.15
C TYR A 242 7.22 9.07 6.50
N PHE A 243 8.03 9.98 5.97
CA PHE A 243 9.48 9.98 6.16
C PHE A 243 10.01 11.42 6.23
N ASN A 244 10.82 11.72 7.25
CA ASN A 244 11.45 13.02 7.47
C ASN A 244 10.49 14.21 7.30
N GLY A 245 9.34 14.15 7.96
CA GLY A 245 8.34 15.23 7.93
C GLY A 245 7.55 15.34 6.62
N ARG A 246 7.59 14.31 5.75
CA ARG A 246 6.92 14.32 4.43
C ARG A 246 6.07 13.07 4.25
N LEU A 247 4.86 13.25 3.73
CA LEU A 247 4.06 12.16 3.22
C LEU A 247 4.38 11.95 1.74
N LEU A 248 4.86 10.75 1.40
CA LEU A 248 5.30 10.39 0.07
C LEU A 248 4.30 9.41 -0.55
N ALA A 249 3.63 9.81 -1.63
CA ALA A 249 2.79 8.95 -2.44
C ALA A 249 3.68 8.13 -3.38
N MET A 250 3.60 6.80 -3.25
CA MET A 250 4.53 5.87 -3.89
C MET A 250 4.03 5.48 -5.29
N SER A 251 4.96 5.36 -6.24
CA SER A 251 4.70 4.85 -7.59
C SER A 251 5.76 3.80 -7.92
N GLU A 252 5.32 2.60 -8.27
CA GLU A 252 6.20 1.45 -8.56
C GLU A 252 7.25 1.74 -9.65
N ASP A 253 6.91 2.59 -10.62
CA ASP A 253 7.66 2.89 -11.83
C ASP A 253 8.15 4.35 -11.92
N ASP A 254 8.09 5.11 -10.82
CA ASP A 254 8.49 6.51 -10.79
C ASP A 254 9.11 6.88 -9.42
N LEU A 255 9.56 8.11 -9.29
CA LEU A 255 9.87 8.72 -8.00
C LEU A 255 8.58 9.00 -7.23
N PRO A 256 8.63 9.01 -5.89
CA PRO A 256 7.48 9.34 -5.08
C PRO A 256 7.06 10.80 -5.26
N TYR A 257 5.82 11.12 -4.92
CA TYR A 257 5.31 12.49 -4.91
C TYR A 257 5.09 12.95 -3.48
N HIS A 258 5.63 14.11 -3.12
CA HIS A 258 5.38 14.71 -1.81
C HIS A 258 3.98 15.33 -1.79
N VAL A 259 3.16 14.88 -0.85
CA VAL A 259 1.84 15.41 -0.55
C VAL A 259 1.86 16.03 0.85
N LYS A 260 1.40 17.27 0.97
CA LYS A 260 1.28 17.96 2.25
C LYS A 260 -0.13 17.81 2.80
N ILE A 261 -0.24 17.46 4.07
CA ILE A 261 -1.48 17.49 4.84
C ILE A 261 -1.55 18.87 5.48
N ASN A 262 -2.50 19.70 5.04
CA ASN A 262 -2.60 21.06 5.55
C ASN A 262 -3.33 21.12 6.90
N GLY A 263 -3.25 22.26 7.59
CA GLY A 263 -3.85 22.45 8.92
C GLY A 263 -5.38 22.37 8.97
N HIS A 264 -6.05 22.22 7.83
CA HIS A 264 -7.49 22.02 7.71
C HIS A 264 -7.87 20.58 7.33
N GLY A 265 -6.90 19.66 7.19
CA GLY A 265 -7.17 18.28 6.79
C GLY A 265 -7.35 18.07 5.28
N ASP A 266 -6.99 19.05 4.44
CA ASP A 266 -6.90 18.86 2.98
C ASP A 266 -5.51 18.41 2.56
N LEU A 267 -5.40 17.91 1.34
CA LEU A 267 -4.17 17.36 0.76
C LEU A 267 -3.70 18.22 -0.42
N GLU A 268 -2.42 18.57 -0.42
CA GLU A 268 -1.80 19.35 -1.49
C GLU A 268 -0.58 18.61 -2.05
N THR A 269 -0.61 18.23 -3.32
CA THR A 269 0.61 17.72 -3.99
C THR A 269 1.62 18.85 -4.16
N ILE A 270 2.73 18.77 -3.43
CA ILE A 270 3.83 19.74 -3.53
C ILE A 270 4.67 19.48 -4.79
N GLY A 271 4.86 18.20 -5.14
CA GLY A 271 5.50 17.80 -6.40
C GLY A 271 6.26 16.48 -6.31
N ARG A 272 6.95 16.13 -7.40
CA ARG A 272 7.77 14.92 -7.50
C ARG A 272 9.01 15.05 -6.60
N PHE A 273 9.26 14.05 -5.77
CA PHE A 273 10.28 14.08 -4.72
C PHE A 273 11.55 13.35 -5.17
N GLN A 274 12.64 14.11 -5.32
CA GLN A 274 13.91 13.63 -5.89
C GLN A 274 15.02 13.38 -4.87
N PHE A 275 14.71 13.40 -3.57
CA PHE A 275 15.70 13.21 -2.49
C PHE A 275 16.95 14.11 -2.68
N ASP A 276 16.78 15.42 -2.88
CA ASP A 276 17.88 16.35 -3.20
C ASP A 276 18.73 15.93 -4.42
N GLU A 277 18.07 15.41 -5.46
CA GLU A 277 18.71 14.95 -6.70
C GLU A 277 19.71 13.78 -6.48
N GLN A 278 19.66 13.13 -5.33
CA GLN A 278 20.55 12.00 -5.00
C GLN A 278 20.17 10.72 -5.77
N ILE A 279 18.96 10.65 -6.33
CA ILE A 279 18.50 9.56 -7.19
C ILE A 279 17.75 10.08 -8.42
N ASP A 280 17.89 9.33 -9.52
CA ASP A 280 17.20 9.54 -10.80
C ASP A 280 16.43 8.29 -11.27
N CYS A 281 16.40 7.25 -10.44
CA CYS A 281 15.74 5.98 -10.70
C CYS A 281 14.42 5.86 -9.91
N PRO A 282 13.44 5.07 -10.40
CA PRO A 282 12.23 4.76 -9.65
C PRO A 282 12.56 4.01 -8.36
N VAL A 283 11.67 4.06 -7.38
CA VAL A 283 11.79 3.28 -6.14
C VAL A 283 10.56 2.40 -5.99
N ILE A 284 10.73 1.19 -5.44
CA ILE A 284 9.61 0.28 -5.21
C ILE A 284 8.59 0.91 -4.25
N ALA A 285 7.33 0.43 -4.31
CA ALA A 285 6.25 1.04 -3.56
C ALA A 285 6.32 0.83 -2.03
N HIS A 286 7.16 -0.10 -1.56
CA HIS A 286 7.24 -0.54 -0.16
C HIS A 286 8.56 -0.24 0.53
N PRO A 287 8.99 1.03 0.64
CA PRO A 287 10.16 1.35 1.43
C PRO A 287 9.88 1.07 2.92
N LYS A 288 10.91 0.61 3.64
CA LYS A 288 10.82 0.26 5.07
C LYS A 288 11.56 1.32 5.88
N VAL A 289 10.87 1.95 6.83
CA VAL A 289 11.48 2.90 7.78
C VAL A 289 11.79 2.14 9.07
N ASP A 290 13.07 1.99 9.41
CA ASP A 290 13.47 1.30 10.64
C ASP A 290 13.04 2.14 11.86
N PRO A 291 12.23 1.58 12.79
CA PRO A 291 11.72 2.32 13.94
C PRO A 291 12.81 2.75 14.93
N THR A 292 13.99 2.12 14.91
CA THR A 292 15.08 2.46 15.84
C THR A 292 15.99 3.55 15.29
N THR A 293 16.41 3.44 14.03
CA THR A 293 17.35 4.40 13.42
C THR A 293 16.63 5.57 12.75
N GLY A 294 15.38 5.37 12.32
CA GLY A 294 14.64 6.30 11.47
C GLY A 294 15.07 6.28 10.00
N ASP A 295 15.99 5.38 9.63
CA ASP A 295 16.50 5.28 8.26
C ASP A 295 15.44 4.67 7.32
N LEU A 296 15.33 5.20 6.10
CA LEU A 296 14.49 4.66 5.03
C LEU A 296 15.31 3.73 4.15
N HIS A 297 14.90 2.46 4.10
CA HIS A 297 15.44 1.43 3.24
C HIS A 297 14.51 1.25 2.03
N THR A 298 15.05 1.14 0.82
CA THR A 298 14.25 0.86 -0.37
C THR A 298 15.06 0.13 -1.44
N LEU A 299 14.35 -0.44 -2.40
CA LEU A 299 14.93 -1.01 -3.61
C LEU A 299 14.54 -0.19 -4.85
N SER A 300 15.28 -0.39 -5.93
CA SER A 300 15.01 0.13 -7.26
C SER A 300 15.33 -0.96 -8.27
N TYR A 301 14.39 -1.34 -9.13
CA TYR A 301 14.67 -2.32 -10.19
C TYR A 301 14.59 -1.69 -11.60
N ASN A 302 15.44 -2.20 -12.50
CA ASN A 302 15.53 -1.76 -13.89
C ASN A 302 15.30 -2.92 -14.85
N VAL A 303 14.22 -2.83 -15.62
CA VAL A 303 13.79 -3.89 -16.55
C VAL A 303 14.57 -3.90 -17.88
N LEU A 304 15.35 -2.85 -18.17
CA LEU A 304 16.04 -2.66 -19.45
C LEU A 304 17.54 -2.91 -19.39
N LYS A 305 18.21 -2.48 -18.31
CA LYS A 305 19.67 -2.47 -18.19
C LYS A 305 20.12 -3.15 -16.90
N LYS A 306 21.26 -3.87 -16.98
CA LYS A 306 21.99 -4.35 -15.81
C LYS A 306 22.79 -3.20 -15.17
N PRO A 307 23.00 -3.21 -13.84
CA PRO A 307 22.40 -4.12 -12.86
C PRO A 307 20.88 -3.92 -12.75
N HIS A 308 20.13 -5.02 -12.64
CA HIS A 308 18.66 -4.99 -12.64
C HIS A 308 18.06 -4.58 -11.30
N LEU A 309 18.84 -4.53 -10.23
CA LEU A 309 18.37 -4.18 -8.89
C LEU A 309 19.41 -3.31 -8.19
N LYS A 310 18.93 -2.35 -7.40
CA LYS A 310 19.73 -1.53 -6.50
C LYS A 310 19.07 -1.47 -5.13
N TYR A 311 19.89 -1.53 -4.08
CA TYR A 311 19.49 -1.17 -2.73
C TYR A 311 19.95 0.25 -2.40
N LEU A 312 19.03 1.03 -1.82
CA LEU A 312 19.18 2.43 -1.46
C LEU A 312 18.76 2.61 0.00
N LYS A 313 19.52 3.42 0.74
CA LYS A 313 19.23 3.78 2.12
C LYS A 313 19.39 5.28 2.33
N PHE A 314 18.46 5.90 3.04
CA PHE A 314 18.47 7.32 3.36
C PHE A 314 18.38 7.50 4.87
N ASP A 315 19.22 8.36 5.42
CA ASP A 315 19.18 8.67 6.85
C ASP A 315 18.05 9.66 7.21
N THR A 316 17.90 9.94 8.50
CA THR A 316 16.93 10.92 9.03
C THR A 316 17.17 12.37 8.59
N CYS A 317 18.34 12.67 8.02
CA CYS A 317 18.61 13.96 7.38
C CYS A 317 18.27 13.96 5.88
N GLY A 318 17.81 12.82 5.33
CA GLY A 318 17.52 12.64 3.92
C GLY A 318 18.76 12.37 3.07
N LYS A 319 19.93 12.14 3.68
CA LYS A 319 21.16 11.86 2.96
C LYS A 319 21.21 10.38 2.58
N LYS A 320 21.46 10.12 1.30
CA LYS A 320 21.61 8.78 0.75
C LYS A 320 22.96 8.20 1.17
N THR A 321 22.98 6.93 1.56
CA THR A 321 24.21 6.15 1.67
C THR A 321 24.71 5.76 0.27
N ARG A 322 25.78 4.96 0.21
CA ARG A 322 26.28 4.41 -1.06
C ARG A 322 25.21 3.49 -1.69
N ASP A 323 25.09 3.53 -3.02
CA ASP A 323 24.25 2.59 -3.76
C ASP A 323 24.87 1.19 -3.73
N HIS A 324 24.01 0.17 -3.57
CA HIS A 324 24.40 -1.23 -3.67
C HIS A 324 23.76 -1.86 -4.90
N ASP A 325 24.54 -1.96 -5.98
CA ASP A 325 24.12 -2.61 -7.22
C ASP A 325 24.07 -4.13 -7.05
N ILE A 326 22.93 -4.74 -7.37
CA ILE A 326 22.68 -6.17 -7.24
C ILE A 326 22.40 -6.73 -8.63
N THR A 327 23.28 -7.62 -9.09
CA THR A 327 23.14 -8.24 -10.41
C THR A 327 22.21 -9.45 -10.31
N LEU A 328 21.03 -9.34 -10.91
CA LEU A 328 20.14 -10.46 -11.17
C LEU A 328 20.42 -11.04 -12.57
N GLU A 329 20.12 -12.33 -12.74
CA GLU A 329 20.26 -12.99 -14.04
C GLU A 329 19.31 -12.39 -15.07
N GLN A 330 18.05 -12.18 -14.66
CA GLN A 330 16.95 -11.62 -15.45
C GLN A 330 16.18 -10.55 -14.65
N PRO A 331 15.55 -9.57 -15.31
CA PRO A 331 14.79 -8.52 -14.63
C PRO A 331 13.56 -9.11 -13.95
N THR A 332 13.56 -9.04 -12.63
CA THR A 332 12.55 -9.67 -11.76
C THR A 332 11.66 -8.60 -11.16
N MET A 333 10.36 -8.85 -11.11
CA MET A 333 9.42 -8.01 -10.38
C MET A 333 9.65 -8.20 -8.88
N ILE A 334 10.00 -7.12 -8.19
CA ILE A 334 10.22 -7.10 -6.74
C ILE A 334 9.35 -5.98 -6.19
N HIS A 335 8.09 -6.30 -5.89
CA HIS A 335 7.12 -5.33 -5.37
C HIS A 335 7.45 -4.92 -3.93
N ASP A 336 7.82 -5.90 -3.10
CA ASP A 336 8.12 -5.72 -1.70
C ASP A 336 9.43 -6.43 -1.30
N PHE A 337 9.97 -6.07 -0.15
CA PHE A 337 11.16 -6.64 0.46
C PHE A 337 11.02 -6.58 1.99
N ALA A 338 11.97 -7.15 2.74
CA ALA A 338 11.97 -7.01 4.19
C ALA A 338 13.31 -6.48 4.72
N ILE A 339 13.28 -5.96 5.94
CA ILE A 339 14.47 -5.60 6.70
C ILE A 339 14.50 -6.42 7.99
N THR A 340 15.69 -6.60 8.54
CA THR A 340 15.92 -7.00 9.93
C THR A 340 16.74 -5.90 10.61
N GLU A 341 17.16 -6.09 11.86
CA GLU A 341 18.07 -5.18 12.54
C GLU A 341 19.36 -4.93 11.74
N ASN A 342 19.95 -5.99 11.17
CA ASN A 342 21.26 -5.94 10.53
C ASN A 342 21.25 -6.25 9.01
N PHE A 343 20.12 -6.70 8.46
CA PHE A 343 20.05 -7.17 7.08
C PHE A 343 18.86 -6.61 6.30
N VAL A 344 19.00 -6.67 4.99
CA VAL A 344 17.96 -6.48 3.97
C VAL A 344 17.70 -7.83 3.34
N VAL A 345 16.42 -8.18 3.18
CA VAL A 345 15.96 -9.47 2.67
C VAL A 345 15.22 -9.24 1.35
N ILE A 346 15.76 -9.76 0.27
CA ILE A 346 15.37 -9.48 -1.11
C ILE A 346 14.73 -10.72 -1.74
N PRO A 347 13.43 -10.72 -2.08
CA PRO A 347 12.80 -11.84 -2.77
C PRO A 347 13.12 -11.81 -4.28
N ASP A 348 13.99 -12.71 -4.76
CA ASP A 348 14.22 -12.94 -6.20
C ASP A 348 13.36 -14.12 -6.66
N GLN A 349 12.15 -13.81 -7.14
CA GLN A 349 11.07 -14.78 -7.38
C GLN A 349 10.71 -14.93 -8.87
N GLN A 350 9.69 -15.75 -9.15
CA GLN A 350 9.37 -16.26 -10.50
C GLN A 350 8.62 -15.29 -11.44
N MET A 351 8.15 -14.14 -10.95
CA MET A 351 7.54 -13.12 -11.81
C MET A 351 8.61 -12.22 -12.42
N VAL A 352 8.75 -12.26 -13.76
CA VAL A 352 9.85 -11.60 -14.47
C VAL A 352 9.37 -10.79 -15.67
N PHE A 353 10.18 -9.81 -16.08
CA PHE A 353 9.91 -8.99 -17.24
C PHE A 353 10.60 -9.55 -18.49
N LYS A 354 9.84 -10.01 -19.49
CA LYS A 354 10.36 -10.43 -20.81
C LYS A 354 9.71 -9.60 -21.91
N LEU A 355 10.26 -8.42 -22.19
CA LEU A 355 9.74 -7.49 -23.21
C LEU A 355 9.64 -8.10 -24.62
N SER A 356 10.46 -9.12 -24.93
CA SER A 356 10.38 -9.85 -26.19
C SER A 356 9.04 -10.56 -26.41
N GLU A 357 8.30 -10.88 -25.35
CA GLU A 357 6.99 -11.54 -25.45
C GLU A 357 5.93 -10.62 -26.06
N MET A 358 6.06 -9.30 -25.94
CA MET A 358 5.17 -8.37 -26.64
C MET A 358 5.25 -8.52 -28.17
N ILE A 359 6.43 -8.85 -28.71
CA ILE A 359 6.63 -9.12 -30.15
C ILE A 359 5.92 -10.42 -30.55
N ARG A 360 5.74 -11.36 -29.61
CA ARG A 360 5.02 -12.63 -29.82
C ARG A 360 3.52 -12.53 -29.54
N GLY A 361 3.02 -11.34 -29.18
CA GLY A 361 1.61 -11.13 -28.85
C GLY A 361 1.25 -11.31 -27.37
N GLY A 362 2.21 -11.61 -26.49
CA GLY A 362 2.00 -11.89 -25.06
C GLY A 362 2.21 -10.70 -24.12
N SER A 363 2.11 -10.97 -22.82
CA SER A 363 2.41 -10.01 -21.73
C SER A 363 3.93 -9.85 -21.55
N PRO A 364 4.42 -8.63 -21.28
CA PRO A 364 5.80 -8.43 -20.86
C PRO A 364 6.06 -8.94 -19.44
N VAL A 365 5.04 -9.15 -18.61
CA VAL A 365 5.16 -9.73 -17.26
C VAL A 365 4.78 -11.19 -17.34
N ILE A 366 5.72 -12.09 -17.02
CA ILE A 366 5.50 -13.52 -17.15
C ILE A 366 5.84 -14.26 -15.86
N TYR A 367 5.16 -15.39 -15.68
CA TYR A 367 5.53 -16.38 -14.69
C TYR A 367 6.54 -17.37 -15.30
N ASP A 368 7.79 -17.25 -14.88
CA ASP A 368 8.88 -18.14 -15.30
C ASP A 368 8.98 -19.35 -14.37
N ARG A 369 8.32 -20.44 -14.77
CA ARG A 369 8.27 -21.70 -14.00
C ARG A 369 9.63 -22.36 -13.82
N GLU A 370 10.60 -22.07 -14.70
CA GLU A 370 11.94 -22.67 -14.63
C GLU A 370 12.86 -21.91 -13.66
N LYS A 371 12.52 -20.65 -13.33
CA LYS A 371 13.31 -19.84 -12.41
C LYS A 371 13.16 -20.40 -10.98
N MET A 372 14.28 -20.61 -10.30
CA MET A 372 14.31 -20.91 -8.87
C MET A 372 13.99 -19.64 -8.06
N SER A 373 12.96 -19.69 -7.23
CA SER A 373 12.70 -18.67 -6.22
C SER A 373 13.76 -18.75 -5.12
N ARG A 374 14.25 -17.60 -4.68
CA ARG A 374 15.27 -17.49 -3.63
C ARG A 374 15.19 -16.15 -2.92
N PHE A 375 15.78 -16.09 -1.73
CA PHE A 375 15.89 -14.87 -0.93
C PHE A 375 17.35 -14.47 -0.77
N GLY A 376 17.65 -13.22 -1.08
CA GLY A 376 18.98 -12.63 -0.91
C GLY A 376 19.07 -11.89 0.41
N VAL A 377 20.10 -12.16 1.20
CA VAL A 377 20.36 -11.51 2.48
C VAL A 377 21.58 -10.61 2.32
N LEU A 378 21.38 -9.31 2.50
CA LEU A 378 22.38 -8.27 2.32
C LEU A 378 22.57 -7.52 3.64
N SER A 379 23.80 -7.37 4.13
CA SER A 379 24.04 -6.55 5.33
C SER A 379 23.66 -5.08 5.08
N ASN A 380 22.92 -4.48 6.01
CA ASN A 380 22.57 -3.06 5.96
C ASN A 380 23.65 -2.15 6.59
N GLN A 381 24.69 -2.74 7.22
CA GLN A 381 25.75 -2.04 7.96
C GLN A 381 27.08 -1.94 7.18
N ASP A 382 27.30 -2.75 6.15
CA ASP A 382 28.59 -2.83 5.46
C ASP A 382 28.63 -1.98 4.16
N PRO A 383 29.23 -0.78 4.19
CA PRO A 383 29.37 0.07 3.01
C PRO A 383 30.41 -0.43 1.99
N THR A 384 31.16 -1.51 2.28
CA THR A 384 32.30 -1.96 1.46
C THR A 384 31.97 -3.00 0.39
N GLY A 385 30.72 -3.50 0.35
CA GLY A 385 30.23 -4.35 -0.74
C GLY A 385 30.14 -5.83 -0.40
N SER A 386 29.61 -6.16 0.78
CA SER A 386 29.14 -7.53 1.08
C SER A 386 28.29 -8.06 -0.09
N SER A 387 28.69 -9.21 -0.64
CA SER A 387 27.91 -9.91 -1.66
C SER A 387 26.58 -10.36 -1.06
N VAL A 388 25.50 -10.27 -1.84
CA VAL A 388 24.20 -10.80 -1.42
C VAL A 388 24.32 -12.30 -1.19
N ASP A 389 23.90 -12.74 -0.01
CA ASP A 389 23.91 -14.15 0.37
C ASP A 389 22.58 -14.80 0.01
N TRP A 390 22.58 -15.65 -1.02
CA TRP A 390 21.36 -16.21 -1.59
C TRP A 390 21.00 -17.56 -0.94
N VAL A 391 19.71 -17.73 -0.65
CA VAL A 391 19.15 -18.97 -0.12
C VAL A 391 17.93 -19.37 -0.95
N ASP A 392 17.96 -20.58 -1.52
CA ASP A 392 16.90 -21.08 -2.41
C ASP A 392 15.64 -21.48 -1.64
N VAL A 393 14.48 -21.03 -2.11
CA VAL A 393 13.16 -21.31 -1.55
C VAL A 393 12.23 -21.70 -2.71
N PRO A 394 12.21 -22.98 -3.11
CA PRO A 394 11.45 -23.42 -4.28
C PRO A 394 9.94 -23.15 -4.13
N ASP A 395 9.28 -22.92 -5.28
CA ASP A 395 7.83 -22.72 -5.41
C ASP A 395 7.26 -21.64 -4.48
N CYS A 396 8.02 -20.57 -4.24
CA CYS A 396 7.64 -19.48 -3.33
C CYS A 396 7.52 -18.15 -4.09
N PHE A 397 6.33 -17.55 -4.00
CA PHE A 397 6.08 -16.19 -4.45
C PHE A 397 5.28 -15.47 -3.39
N CYS A 398 5.78 -14.32 -2.95
CA CYS A 398 5.12 -13.48 -1.96
C CYS A 398 5.02 -12.09 -2.57
N PHE A 399 3.80 -11.58 -2.74
CA PHE A 399 3.63 -10.23 -3.23
C PHE A 399 4.00 -9.21 -2.15
N HIS A 400 3.67 -9.51 -0.89
CA HIS A 400 4.00 -8.71 0.29
C HIS A 400 4.74 -9.51 1.37
N LEU A 401 5.68 -8.84 2.04
CA LEU A 401 6.44 -9.35 3.18
C LEU A 401 6.14 -8.47 4.41
N TRP A 402 5.49 -9.07 5.41
CA TRP A 402 4.96 -8.39 6.58
C TRP A 402 6.03 -7.98 7.57
N ASN A 403 6.99 -8.87 7.83
CA ASN A 403 8.12 -8.58 8.70
C ASN A 403 9.24 -9.62 8.50
N ALA A 404 10.44 -9.32 8.99
CA ALA A 404 11.51 -10.30 9.12
C ALA A 404 12.36 -10.02 10.36
N TRP A 405 13.02 -11.03 10.90
CA TRP A 405 13.94 -10.89 12.02
C TRP A 405 15.03 -11.95 12.03
N GLU A 406 16.02 -11.74 12.88
CA GLU A 406 17.18 -12.61 13.08
C GLU A 406 16.95 -13.54 14.27
N GLU A 407 17.29 -14.83 14.10
CA GLU A 407 17.35 -15.82 15.18
C GLU A 407 18.66 -16.62 15.08
N ILE A 408 19.05 -17.24 16.19
CA ILE A 408 20.16 -18.20 16.24
C ILE A 408 19.59 -19.56 16.64
N THR A 409 19.92 -20.62 15.89
CA THR A 409 19.50 -21.99 16.23
C THR A 409 20.22 -22.50 17.49
N GLU A 410 19.76 -23.61 18.05
CA GLU A 410 20.45 -24.30 19.15
C GLU A 410 21.90 -24.70 18.78
N ASP A 411 22.14 -25.01 17.51
CA ASP A 411 23.46 -25.33 16.96
C ASP A 411 24.35 -24.10 16.69
N GLY A 412 23.85 -22.89 16.93
CA GLY A 412 24.57 -21.64 16.72
C GLY A 412 24.55 -21.11 15.28
N ASP A 413 23.59 -21.56 14.46
CA ASP A 413 23.44 -21.09 13.08
C ASP A 413 22.59 -19.81 13.01
N PRO A 414 23.01 -18.81 12.23
CA PRO A 414 22.20 -17.64 11.96
C PRO A 414 21.05 -17.97 11.01
N VAL A 415 19.84 -17.59 11.41
CA VAL A 415 18.61 -17.78 10.65
C VAL A 415 17.90 -16.44 10.47
N ILE A 416 17.46 -16.16 9.25
CA ILE A 416 16.50 -15.09 8.99
C ILE A 416 15.10 -15.69 8.93
N VAL A 417 14.19 -15.19 9.75
CA VAL A 417 12.77 -15.54 9.70
C VAL A 417 12.05 -14.45 8.93
N VAL A 418 11.30 -14.84 7.91
CA VAL A 418 10.51 -13.94 7.04
C VAL A 418 9.05 -14.33 7.14
N ILE A 419 8.19 -13.36 7.43
CA ILE A 419 6.74 -13.51 7.45
C ILE A 419 6.18 -12.83 6.22
N GLY A 420 5.47 -13.59 5.38
CA GLY A 420 4.86 -13.07 4.15
C GLY A 420 3.65 -13.89 3.74
N SER A 421 2.88 -13.37 2.79
CA SER A 421 1.73 -14.09 2.23
C SER A 421 2.13 -14.74 0.91
N CYS A 422 2.25 -16.07 0.91
CA CYS A 422 2.59 -16.82 -0.29
C CYS A 422 1.36 -16.95 -1.19
N MET A 423 1.47 -16.49 -2.44
CA MET A 423 0.41 -16.67 -3.43
C MET A 423 0.68 -17.89 -4.31
N ASN A 424 -0.37 -18.69 -4.53
CA ASN A 424 -0.33 -19.80 -5.45
C ASN A 424 -1.62 -19.89 -6.29
N PRO A 425 -1.53 -19.88 -7.63
CA PRO A 425 -0.31 -19.71 -8.43
C PRO A 425 0.23 -18.26 -8.42
N PRO A 426 1.54 -18.04 -8.64
CA PRO A 426 2.17 -16.72 -8.60
C PRO A 426 1.58 -15.66 -9.55
N ASP A 427 1.04 -16.09 -10.69
CA ASP A 427 0.51 -15.22 -11.72
C ASP A 427 -0.95 -14.83 -11.54
N THR A 428 -1.60 -15.24 -10.46
CA THR A 428 -3.03 -14.97 -10.18
C THR A 428 -3.43 -13.49 -10.33
N ILE A 429 -2.53 -12.56 -10.02
CA ILE A 429 -2.78 -11.11 -10.15
C ILE A 429 -2.89 -10.71 -11.63
N PHE A 430 -2.16 -11.36 -12.51
CA PHE A 430 -1.96 -10.95 -13.91
C PHE A 430 -2.64 -11.89 -14.93
N SER A 431 -3.04 -13.10 -14.50
CA SER A 431 -3.57 -14.14 -15.39
C SER A 431 -4.78 -14.85 -14.78
N GLU A 432 -5.62 -15.40 -15.66
CA GLU A 432 -6.64 -16.38 -15.27
C GLU A 432 -6.03 -17.77 -15.35
N SER A 433 -5.47 -18.24 -14.23
CA SER A 433 -4.89 -19.58 -14.14
C SER A 433 -5.95 -20.71 -14.17
N GLY A 434 -7.22 -20.38 -13.92
CA GLY A 434 -8.31 -21.34 -13.77
C GLY A 434 -8.26 -22.16 -12.47
N GLU A 435 -7.21 -21.99 -11.67
CA GLU A 435 -7.02 -22.61 -10.36
C GLU A 435 -7.52 -21.68 -9.24
N PRO A 436 -8.01 -22.22 -8.10
CA PRO A 436 -8.36 -21.40 -6.95
C PRO A 436 -7.15 -20.65 -6.41
N THR A 437 -7.28 -19.33 -6.31
CA THR A 437 -6.31 -18.45 -5.66
C THR A 437 -6.15 -18.80 -4.18
N ARG A 438 -4.92 -19.11 -3.78
CA ARG A 438 -4.52 -19.25 -2.38
C ARG A 438 -3.50 -18.18 -2.02
N ILE A 439 -3.74 -17.49 -0.92
CA ILE A 439 -2.86 -16.43 -0.39
C ILE A 439 -2.63 -16.73 1.09
N GLU A 440 -1.63 -17.57 1.37
CA GLU A 440 -1.46 -18.19 2.68
C GLU A 440 -0.35 -17.50 3.47
N LEU A 441 -0.68 -17.04 4.69
CA LEU A 441 0.30 -16.49 5.62
C LEU A 441 1.33 -17.56 5.98
N THR A 442 2.60 -17.26 5.72
CA THR A 442 3.69 -18.21 5.73
C THR A 442 4.90 -17.67 6.48
N GLU A 443 5.49 -18.53 7.33
CA GLU A 443 6.82 -18.34 7.89
C GLU A 443 7.85 -19.03 6.99
N ILE A 444 8.88 -18.28 6.59
CA ILE A 444 10.01 -18.77 5.80
C ILE A 444 11.28 -18.57 6.64
N ARG A 445 11.98 -19.66 6.96
CA ARG A 445 13.23 -19.63 7.72
C ARG A 445 14.39 -19.91 6.77
N LEU A 446 15.38 -19.03 6.77
CA LEU A 446 16.55 -19.06 5.91
C LEU A 446 17.81 -19.29 6.76
N ASN A 447 18.39 -20.50 6.75
CA ASN A 447 19.66 -20.74 7.46
C ASN A 447 20.82 -20.24 6.60
N LEU A 448 21.53 -19.21 7.07
CA LEU A 448 22.60 -18.57 6.29
C LEU A 448 23.88 -19.41 6.28
N ARG A 449 24.05 -20.36 7.19
CA ARG A 449 25.21 -21.28 7.18
C ARG A 449 24.96 -22.49 6.28
N THR A 450 23.89 -23.24 6.54
CA THR A 450 23.62 -24.51 5.84
C THR A 450 22.96 -24.32 4.48
N LYS A 451 22.37 -23.14 4.23
CA LYS A 451 21.52 -22.83 3.07
C LYS A 451 20.21 -23.63 3.02
N GLU A 452 19.86 -24.29 4.12
CA GLU A 452 18.58 -24.97 4.25
C GLU A 452 17.45 -23.96 4.50
N THR A 453 16.29 -24.28 3.95
CA THR A 453 15.08 -23.47 4.11
C THR A 453 13.95 -24.30 4.67
N ASN A 454 13.15 -23.67 5.51
CA ASN A 454 11.90 -24.24 6.01
C ASN A 454 10.78 -23.26 5.73
N ARG A 455 9.72 -23.75 5.09
CA ARG A 455 8.51 -22.97 4.80
C ARG A 455 7.32 -23.62 5.50
N LYS A 456 6.66 -22.85 6.36
CA LYS A 456 5.51 -23.30 7.14
C LYS A 456 4.35 -22.33 6.95
N VAL A 457 3.22 -22.84 6.44
CA VAL A 457 1.95 -22.10 6.46
C VAL A 457 1.47 -21.99 7.90
N ILE A 458 1.24 -20.77 8.38
CA ILE A 458 0.80 -20.47 9.74
C ILE A 458 -0.70 -20.67 9.87
N VAL A 459 -1.47 -20.18 8.89
CA VAL A 459 -2.93 -20.27 8.85
C VAL A 459 -3.35 -20.94 7.54
N THR A 460 -3.88 -22.15 7.63
CA THR A 460 -4.33 -22.91 6.45
C THR A 460 -5.77 -22.57 6.09
N GLY A 461 -6.07 -22.52 4.80
CA GLY A 461 -7.44 -22.34 4.31
C GLY A 461 -8.04 -20.95 4.48
N MET A 462 -7.23 -19.94 4.82
CA MET A 462 -7.64 -18.53 4.84
C MET A 462 -6.76 -17.72 3.89
N ASN A 463 -7.39 -16.94 3.01
CA ASN A 463 -6.69 -15.97 2.19
C ASN A 463 -6.43 -14.71 3.03
N LEU A 464 -5.17 -14.48 3.36
CA LEU A 464 -4.71 -13.37 4.19
C LEU A 464 -3.70 -12.54 3.40
N GLU A 465 -4.06 -11.30 3.09
CA GLU A 465 -3.27 -10.38 2.28
C GLU A 465 -3.47 -8.96 2.79
N ALA A 466 -2.62 -8.03 2.35
CA ALA A 466 -2.67 -6.60 2.69
C ALA A 466 -2.84 -6.34 4.20
N GLY A 467 -1.74 -6.03 4.88
CA GLY A 467 -1.79 -5.66 6.29
C GLY A 467 -0.44 -5.31 6.86
N GLN A 468 -0.29 -5.42 8.18
CA GLN A 468 0.95 -5.04 8.84
C GLN A 468 1.12 -5.69 10.22
N VAL A 469 2.37 -5.66 10.69
CA VAL A 469 2.74 -5.85 12.09
C VAL A 469 2.76 -4.51 12.83
N ASN A 470 2.96 -4.55 14.16
CA ASN A 470 3.29 -3.34 14.91
C ASN A 470 4.59 -2.72 14.37
N ARG A 471 4.50 -1.52 13.80
CA ARG A 471 5.61 -0.83 13.15
C ARG A 471 6.81 -0.56 14.06
N ASN A 472 6.61 -0.47 15.37
CA ASN A 472 7.69 -0.31 16.35
C ASN A 472 8.62 -1.54 16.41
N PHE A 473 8.15 -2.68 15.90
CA PHE A 473 8.88 -3.94 15.84
C PHE A 473 9.28 -4.33 14.41
N LEU A 474 9.17 -3.41 13.44
CA LEU A 474 9.63 -3.68 12.08
C LEU A 474 11.13 -4.05 12.08
N GLY A 475 11.46 -5.17 11.45
CA GLY A 475 12.80 -5.75 11.43
C GLY A 475 13.20 -6.52 12.69
N ARG A 476 12.27 -6.68 13.63
CA ARG A 476 12.46 -7.36 14.92
C ARG A 476 11.37 -8.40 15.10
N LYS A 477 11.58 -9.32 16.05
CA LYS A 477 10.63 -10.39 16.30
C LYS A 477 9.28 -9.81 16.74
N THR A 478 8.23 -10.23 16.03
CA THR A 478 6.84 -9.89 16.31
C THR A 478 6.04 -11.15 16.51
N ARG A 479 5.08 -11.12 17.43
CA ARG A 479 4.10 -12.16 17.67
C ARG A 479 2.81 -11.93 16.89
N PHE A 480 2.40 -10.69 16.64
CA PHE A 480 1.10 -10.41 16.04
C PHE A 480 1.21 -9.75 14.66
N VAL A 481 0.35 -10.19 13.75
CA VAL A 481 0.13 -9.54 12.45
C VAL A 481 -1.36 -9.31 12.23
N TYR A 482 -1.71 -8.16 11.65
CA TYR A 482 -3.07 -7.77 11.30
C TYR A 482 -3.20 -7.76 9.78
N LEU A 483 -4.03 -8.64 9.22
CA LEU A 483 -4.17 -8.85 7.78
C LEU A 483 -5.62 -8.74 7.35
N ALA A 484 -5.86 -8.31 6.11
CA ALA A 484 -7.19 -8.37 5.54
C ALA A 484 -7.57 -9.83 5.22
N VAL A 485 -8.82 -10.20 5.51
CA VAL A 485 -9.38 -11.50 5.10
C VAL A 485 -9.87 -11.36 3.67
N ALA A 486 -9.04 -11.77 2.71
CA ALA A 486 -9.26 -11.58 1.27
C ALA A 486 -10.13 -12.69 0.66
N ASP A 487 -11.35 -12.82 1.20
CA ASP A 487 -12.34 -13.79 0.76
C ASP A 487 -13.72 -13.10 0.58
N PRO A 488 -14.23 -12.95 -0.66
CA PRO A 488 -13.62 -13.38 -1.93
C PRO A 488 -12.57 -12.39 -2.45
N TRP A 489 -11.40 -12.86 -2.88
CA TRP A 489 -10.39 -12.04 -3.57
C TRP A 489 -10.98 -11.33 -4.81
N PRO A 490 -10.67 -10.04 -5.07
CA PRO A 490 -9.81 -9.13 -4.29
C PRO A 490 -10.55 -8.32 -3.19
N ARG A 491 -11.81 -8.63 -2.89
CA ARG A 491 -12.56 -7.97 -1.80
C ARG A 491 -12.14 -8.54 -0.44
N CYS A 492 -12.13 -7.71 0.59
CA CYS A 492 -11.76 -8.12 1.93
C CYS A 492 -12.96 -8.11 2.88
N SER A 493 -13.38 -9.25 3.40
CA SER A 493 -14.59 -9.40 4.23
C SER A 493 -14.38 -9.12 5.73
N GLY A 494 -13.14 -8.88 6.16
CA GLY A 494 -12.81 -8.58 7.54
C GLY A 494 -11.33 -8.37 7.77
N ILE A 495 -10.97 -8.30 9.05
CA ILE A 495 -9.61 -8.17 9.55
C ILE A 495 -9.30 -9.39 10.42
N ALA A 496 -8.13 -10.00 10.22
CA ALA A 496 -7.62 -11.07 11.06
C ALA A 496 -6.43 -10.57 11.87
N LYS A 497 -6.48 -10.75 13.19
CA LYS A 497 -5.29 -10.77 14.04
C LYS A 497 -4.79 -12.21 14.11
N VAL A 498 -3.55 -12.43 13.72
CA VAL A 498 -2.89 -13.73 13.78
C VAL A 498 -1.78 -13.70 14.81
N ASP A 499 -1.79 -14.67 15.73
CA ASP A 499 -0.67 -14.98 16.61
C ASP A 499 0.31 -15.91 15.86
N LEU A 500 1.48 -15.39 15.51
CA LEU A 500 2.48 -16.07 14.70
C LEU A 500 3.11 -17.26 15.43
N GLU A 501 3.10 -17.30 16.77
CA GLU A 501 3.71 -18.39 17.54
C GLU A 501 2.88 -19.67 17.49
N ASN A 502 1.56 -19.55 17.62
CA ASN A 502 0.65 -20.68 17.74
C ASN A 502 -0.37 -20.81 16.60
N GLY A 503 -0.45 -19.82 15.69
CA GLY A 503 -1.36 -19.80 14.55
C GLY A 503 -2.82 -19.50 14.91
N THR A 504 -3.11 -19.00 16.12
CA THR A 504 -4.48 -18.63 16.50
C THR A 504 -4.91 -17.36 15.77
N VAL A 505 -6.18 -17.33 15.37
CA VAL A 505 -6.75 -16.24 14.58
C VAL A 505 -7.99 -15.70 15.29
N ILE A 506 -8.03 -14.38 15.48
CA ILE A 506 -9.22 -13.65 15.92
C ILE A 506 -9.65 -12.74 14.78
N GLN A 507 -10.90 -12.89 14.32
CA GLN A 507 -11.43 -12.14 13.19
C GLN A 507 -12.41 -11.06 13.64
N PHE A 508 -12.25 -9.86 13.08
CA PHE A 508 -13.28 -8.84 13.02
C PHE A 508 -13.94 -8.89 11.63
N LYS A 509 -15.15 -9.45 11.56
CA LYS A 509 -15.91 -9.56 10.31
C LYS A 509 -16.73 -8.29 10.10
N TYR A 510 -16.70 -7.74 8.89
CA TYR A 510 -17.49 -6.54 8.58
C TYR A 510 -19.00 -6.83 8.51
N GLY A 511 -19.38 -8.06 8.15
CA GLY A 511 -20.78 -8.45 7.97
C GLY A 511 -21.11 -8.79 6.52
N PRO A 512 -22.35 -9.19 6.22
CA PRO A 512 -22.77 -9.50 4.86
C PRO A 512 -22.67 -8.27 3.95
N ASP A 513 -22.20 -8.45 2.72
CA ASP A 513 -22.06 -7.41 1.68
C ASP A 513 -21.28 -6.15 2.13
N ARG A 514 -20.43 -6.32 3.16
CA ARG A 514 -19.53 -5.30 3.67
C ARG A 514 -18.09 -5.71 3.46
N PHE A 515 -17.31 -4.85 2.82
CA PHE A 515 -15.93 -5.15 2.46
C PHE A 515 -15.02 -3.96 2.74
N GLY A 516 -13.77 -4.22 3.08
CA GLY A 516 -12.75 -3.20 3.34
C GLY A 516 -11.51 -3.40 2.50
N GLY A 517 -10.36 -3.05 3.06
CA GLY A 517 -9.03 -3.26 2.48
C GLY A 517 -7.98 -3.44 3.58
N GLU A 518 -6.80 -2.86 3.37
CA GLU A 518 -5.69 -2.95 4.32
C GLU A 518 -6.03 -2.38 5.70
N PRO A 519 -5.93 -3.18 6.78
CA PRO A 519 -6.03 -2.71 8.15
C PRO A 519 -4.78 -1.94 8.57
N TYR A 520 -4.98 -0.82 9.27
CA TYR A 520 -3.89 -0.01 9.82
C TYR A 520 -3.77 -0.02 11.34
N PHE A 521 -2.68 -0.60 11.85
CA PHE A 521 -2.41 -0.69 13.29
C PHE A 521 -1.68 0.56 13.82
N VAL A 522 -2.18 1.12 14.92
CA VAL A 522 -1.54 2.20 15.68
C VAL A 522 -1.35 1.72 17.13
N PRO A 523 -0.10 1.65 17.62
CA PRO A 523 0.18 1.22 18.99
C PRO A 523 -0.31 2.22 20.03
N GLU A 524 -0.81 1.71 21.16
CA GLU A 524 -1.09 2.44 22.39
C GLU A 524 -0.55 1.62 23.57
N GLY A 525 0.48 2.11 24.27
CA GLY A 525 1.04 1.40 25.43
C GLY A 525 2.32 0.62 25.09
N GLU A 526 2.63 -0.38 25.93
CA GLU A 526 3.89 -1.12 25.91
C GLU A 526 3.73 -2.55 25.36
N GLY A 527 2.51 -3.11 25.39
CA GLY A 527 2.23 -4.41 24.80
C GLY A 527 2.26 -4.36 23.26
N GLU A 528 2.69 -5.45 22.63
CA GLU A 528 2.85 -5.52 21.17
C GLU A 528 1.53 -5.29 20.42
N ASP A 529 0.43 -5.80 20.95
CA ASP A 529 -0.93 -5.68 20.40
C ASP A 529 -1.81 -4.66 21.11
N GLU A 530 -1.27 -3.93 22.09
CA GLU A 530 -1.99 -2.82 22.73
C GLU A 530 -2.07 -1.65 21.73
N GLY A 531 -3.28 -1.31 21.29
CA GLY A 531 -3.49 -0.34 20.23
C GLY A 531 -4.81 -0.54 19.49
N TYR A 532 -4.91 0.10 18.32
CA TYR A 532 -6.12 0.04 17.50
C TYR A 532 -5.79 -0.24 16.05
N VAL A 533 -6.68 -0.98 15.41
CA VAL A 533 -6.68 -1.20 13.98
C VAL A 533 -7.76 -0.36 13.33
N MET A 534 -7.43 0.31 12.24
CA MET A 534 -8.32 1.20 11.52
C MET A 534 -8.44 0.81 10.05
N GLY A 535 -9.55 1.14 9.41
CA GLY A 535 -9.69 0.90 7.97
C GLY A 535 -10.98 1.46 7.41
N PHE A 536 -11.04 1.57 6.09
CA PHE A 536 -12.29 1.87 5.39
C PHE A 536 -13.11 0.61 5.17
N VAL A 537 -14.43 0.74 5.33
CA VAL A 537 -15.42 -0.29 5.05
C VAL A 537 -16.46 0.28 4.11
N ARG A 538 -16.82 -0.50 3.12
CA ARG A 538 -17.90 -0.25 2.17
C ARG A 538 -19.05 -1.17 2.50
N ASP A 539 -20.23 -0.60 2.73
CA ASP A 539 -21.49 -1.34 2.74
C ASP A 539 -22.10 -1.27 1.34
N GLU A 540 -22.05 -2.37 0.60
CA GLU A 540 -22.54 -2.44 -0.78
C GLU A 540 -24.08 -2.52 -0.83
N GLU A 541 -24.74 -3.01 0.23
CA GLU A 541 -26.21 -3.06 0.31
C GLU A 541 -26.80 -1.68 0.58
N ARG A 542 -26.21 -0.95 1.54
CA ARG A 542 -26.69 0.38 1.96
C ARG A 542 -26.12 1.52 1.13
N ASP A 543 -25.17 1.25 0.25
CA ASP A 543 -24.47 2.25 -0.55
C ASP A 543 -23.73 3.28 0.33
N GLU A 544 -23.28 2.88 1.53
CA GLU A 544 -22.59 3.74 2.51
C GLU A 544 -21.09 3.38 2.64
N SER A 545 -20.26 4.36 3.02
CA SER A 545 -18.84 4.13 3.36
C SER A 545 -18.58 4.59 4.79
N GLU A 546 -17.76 3.83 5.50
CA GLU A 546 -17.44 4.06 6.90
C GLU A 546 -15.94 3.94 7.13
N PHE A 547 -15.45 4.65 8.13
CA PHE A 547 -14.13 4.44 8.71
C PHE A 547 -14.30 3.76 10.07
N VAL A 548 -13.75 2.56 10.23
CA VAL A 548 -13.92 1.75 11.45
C VAL A 548 -12.65 1.78 12.29
N VAL A 549 -12.84 1.77 13.61
CA VAL A 549 -11.77 1.65 14.61
C VAL A 549 -12.05 0.44 15.48
N VAL A 550 -11.08 -0.46 15.56
CA VAL A 550 -11.16 -1.76 16.22
C VAL A 550 -10.06 -1.83 17.28
N ASP A 551 -10.42 -2.21 18.50
CA ASP A 551 -9.46 -2.56 19.54
C ASP A 551 -8.61 -3.74 19.06
N ALA A 552 -7.29 -3.56 19.02
CA ALA A 552 -6.38 -4.52 18.40
C ALA A 552 -6.11 -5.75 19.29
N SER A 553 -6.38 -5.66 20.60
CA SER A 553 -6.24 -6.77 21.54
C SER A 553 -7.46 -7.70 21.45
N GLU A 554 -8.66 -7.14 21.57
CA GLU A 554 -9.94 -7.85 21.61
C GLU A 554 -10.57 -8.08 20.24
N MET A 555 -10.11 -7.39 19.19
CA MET A 555 -10.70 -7.37 17.85
C MET A 555 -12.18 -6.98 17.83
N LYS A 556 -12.53 -5.95 18.63
CA LYS A 556 -13.90 -5.41 18.72
C LYS A 556 -13.94 -3.96 18.25
N GLN A 557 -14.97 -3.61 17.50
CA GLN A 557 -15.19 -2.22 17.07
C GLN A 557 -15.45 -1.33 18.30
N VAL A 558 -14.71 -0.23 18.40
CA VAL A 558 -14.85 0.79 19.46
C VAL A 558 -15.44 2.10 18.92
N ALA A 559 -15.22 2.38 17.63
CA ALA A 559 -15.81 3.51 16.95
C ALA A 559 -16.02 3.25 15.46
N ALA A 560 -16.94 4.00 14.86
CA ALA A 560 -17.09 4.12 13.42
C ALA A 560 -17.43 5.56 13.05
N VAL A 561 -16.99 6.00 11.88
CA VAL A 561 -17.29 7.32 11.32
C VAL A 561 -18.01 7.13 9.99
N ARG A 562 -19.19 7.74 9.84
CA ARG A 562 -19.89 7.75 8.55
C ARG A 562 -19.22 8.75 7.62
N LEU A 563 -18.86 8.29 6.43
CA LEU A 563 -18.18 9.12 5.44
C LEU A 563 -19.21 9.77 4.50
N PRO A 564 -18.95 11.02 4.06
CA PRO A 564 -19.90 11.78 3.25
C PRO A 564 -19.97 11.31 1.80
N GLU A 565 -18.96 10.56 1.35
CA GLU A 565 -18.79 10.11 -0.03
C GLU A 565 -18.43 8.63 -0.05
N ARG A 566 -18.66 7.99 -1.21
CA ARG A 566 -18.15 6.64 -1.46
C ARG A 566 -16.63 6.63 -1.40
N VAL A 567 -16.08 5.71 -0.61
CA VAL A 567 -14.64 5.41 -0.61
C VAL A 567 -14.42 4.12 -1.40
N PRO A 568 -13.82 4.19 -2.61
CA PRO A 568 -13.55 2.99 -3.40
C PRO A 568 -12.56 2.07 -2.69
N TYR A 569 -12.43 0.82 -3.15
CA TYR A 569 -11.32 -0.03 -2.70
C TYR A 569 -9.97 0.62 -3.07
N GLY A 570 -8.96 0.40 -2.23
CA GLY A 570 -7.65 1.03 -2.39
C GLY A 570 -6.52 0.05 -2.07
N PHE A 571 -5.31 0.58 -1.98
CA PHE A 571 -4.11 -0.19 -1.69
C PHE A 571 -3.63 0.17 -0.28
N HIS A 572 -2.39 0.64 -0.15
CA HIS A 572 -1.74 0.81 1.13
C HIS A 572 -2.01 2.18 1.78
N GLY A 573 -2.09 2.16 3.11
CA GLY A 573 -2.32 3.32 3.96
C GLY A 573 -1.23 3.56 4.99
N THR A 574 -1.32 4.72 5.62
CA THR A 574 -0.46 5.13 6.72
C THR A 574 -1.21 5.98 7.75
N PHE A 575 -0.64 6.15 8.93
CA PHE A 575 -1.14 7.07 9.94
C PHE A 575 -0.07 8.10 10.27
N VAL A 576 -0.45 9.38 10.26
CA VAL A 576 0.42 10.49 10.65
C VAL A 576 -0.12 11.09 11.94
N SER A 577 0.57 10.87 13.05
CA SER A 577 0.16 11.38 14.36
C SER A 577 0.19 12.90 14.43
N GLU A 578 -0.54 13.48 15.40
CA GLU A 578 -0.51 14.92 15.66
C GLU A 578 0.92 15.46 15.89
N ASN A 579 1.80 14.66 16.51
CA ASN A 579 3.20 15.05 16.73
C ASN A 579 3.99 15.08 15.43
N GLN A 580 3.84 14.05 14.58
CA GLN A 580 4.46 14.03 13.25
C GLN A 580 3.96 15.19 12.38
N LEU A 581 2.67 15.54 12.45
CA LEU A 581 2.12 16.69 11.71
C LEU A 581 2.76 18.02 12.10
N LYS A 582 3.15 18.20 13.37
CA LYS A 582 3.87 19.41 13.84
C LYS A 582 5.26 19.53 13.23
N GLU A 583 5.87 18.40 12.87
CA GLU A 583 7.20 18.32 12.25
C GLU A 583 7.15 18.30 10.71
N GLN A 584 5.94 18.36 10.13
CA GLN A 584 5.76 18.31 8.69
C GLN A 584 6.33 19.56 8.01
N VAL A 585 6.95 19.37 6.85
CA VAL A 585 7.62 20.44 6.09
C VAL A 585 6.88 20.81 4.81
#